data_AF-A0A2V9JLN1-F1
#
_entry.id   AF-A0A2V9JLN1-F1
#
_cell.length_a   1.000
_cell.length_b   1.000
_cell.length_c   1.000
_cell.angle_alpha   90.00
_cell.angle_beta   90.00
_cell.angle_gamma   90.00
#
_symmetry.space_group_name_H-M   'P 1'
#
loop_
_entity.id
_entity.type
_entity.pdbx_description
1 polymer ?
#
loop_
_entity_poly.entity_id
_entity_poly.type
_entity_poly.pdbx_seq_one_letter_code
_entity_poly.pdbx_strand_id
1 'polypeptide(L)' 'MRASTVPLRPWKADVSFSIANADALFAANGGRNAAFDDLGGDNPQTVDWGLPFFYGRKVFVGIEGQLAPTGVTGPYWAY' A
#
# COMPACT_ATOMS: atom_id res chain seq x y z
N MET A 1 0.83 42.06 -5.23
CA MET A 1 1.23 40.67 -4.94
C MET A 1 0.59 39.78 -6.01
N ARG A 2 1.35 39.19 -6.93
CA ARG A 2 0.82 38.30 -7.98
C ARG A 2 0.94 36.86 -7.48
N ALA A 3 -0.18 36.16 -7.33
CA ALA A 3 -0.20 34.74 -7.07
C ALA A 3 0.35 34.00 -8.30
N SER A 4 1.47 33.29 -8.12
CA SER A 4 2.03 32.37 -9.10
C SER A 4 1.23 31.07 -9.06
N THR A 5 0.30 30.90 -9.99
CA THR A 5 -0.45 29.66 -10.15
C THR A 5 0.45 28.62 -10.79
N VAL A 6 1.22 27.88 -9.96
CA VAL A 6 1.87 26.65 -10.44
C VAL A 6 0.74 25.67 -10.76
N PRO A 7 0.57 25.25 -12.03
CA PRO A 7 -0.51 24.33 -12.37
C PRO A 7 -0.24 23.00 -11.67
N LEU A 8 -1.23 22.53 -10.90
CA LEU A 8 -1.23 21.19 -10.33
C LEU A 8 -1.24 20.20 -11.49
N ARG A 9 -0.06 19.67 -11.84
CA ARG A 9 0.03 18.59 -12.82
C ARG A 9 -0.74 17.40 -12.24
N PRO A 10 -1.77 16.87 -12.91
CA PRO A 10 -2.41 15.66 -12.44
C PRO A 10 -1.39 14.53 -12.62
N TRP A 11 -0.82 14.06 -11.52
CA TRP A 11 0.02 12.88 -11.52
C TRP A 11 -0.88 11.68 -11.78
N LYS A 12 -0.96 11.26 -13.05
CA LYS A 12 -1.53 9.96 -13.41
C LYS A 12 -0.40 8.95 -13.45
N ALA A 13 -0.49 7.92 -12.63
CA ALA A 13 0.38 6.75 -12.69
C ALA A 13 -0.47 5.56 -13.14
N ASP A 14 0.04 4.79 -14.10
CA ASP A 14 -0.54 3.51 -14.43
C ASP A 14 -0.04 2.48 -13.42
N VAL A 15 -0.98 1.73 -12.83
CA VAL A 15 -0.68 0.68 -11.86
C VAL A 15 -1.00 -0.67 -12.50
N SER A 16 0.05 -1.43 -12.81
CA SER A 16 -0.07 -2.80 -13.29
C SER A 16 -0.15 -3.78 -12.13
N PHE A 17 -1.00 -4.79 -12.25
CA PHE A 17 -1.15 -5.88 -11.29
C PHE A 17 -1.45 -7.18 -12.04
N SER A 18 -1.24 -8.31 -11.38
CA SER A 18 -1.56 -9.64 -11.90
C SER A 18 -2.44 -10.39 -10.91
N ILE A 19 -3.25 -11.32 -11.41
CA ILE A 19 -4.00 -12.26 -10.58
C ILE A 19 -3.41 -13.65 -10.80
N ALA A 20 -3.00 -14.30 -9.71
CA ALA A 20 -2.43 -15.63 -9.73
C ALA A 20 -3.49 -16.73 -9.50
N ASN A 21 -3.07 -17.99 -9.69
CA ASN A 21 -3.92 -19.14 -9.44
C ASN A 21 -4.10 -19.36 -7.91
N ALA A 22 -5.34 -19.30 -7.44
CA ALA A 22 -5.66 -19.38 -6.02
C ALA A 22 -5.24 -20.73 -5.37
N ASP A 23 -5.41 -21.85 -6.07
CA ASP A 23 -5.03 -23.17 -5.53
C ASP A 23 -3.52 -23.25 -5.26
N ALA A 24 -2.71 -22.72 -6.19
CA ALA A 24 -1.26 -22.64 -6.03
C ALA A 24 -0.86 -21.72 -4.87
N LEU A 25 -1.52 -20.57 -4.72
CA LEU A 25 -1.27 -19.63 -3.62
C LEU A 25 -1.58 -20.25 -2.25
N PHE A 26 -2.71 -20.92 -2.11
CA PHE A 26 -3.11 -21.55 -0.84
C PHE A 26 -2.26 -22.78 -0.49
N ALA A 27 -1.71 -23.49 -1.49
CA ALA A 27 -0.76 -24.58 -1.26
C ALA A 27 0.66 -24.06 -0.92
N ALA A 28 1.02 -22.85 -1.37
CA ALA A 28 2.34 -22.29 -1.15
C ALA A 28 2.68 -22.15 0.35
N ASN A 29 3.96 -22.29 0.67
CA ASN A 29 4.46 -22.27 2.06
C ASN A 29 3.67 -23.23 2.99
N GLY A 30 3.11 -24.32 2.46
CA GLY A 30 2.28 -25.25 3.23
C GLY A 30 1.05 -24.59 3.87
N GLY A 31 0.45 -23.59 3.21
CA GLY A 31 -0.75 -22.89 3.69
C GLY A 31 -0.51 -21.92 4.85
N ARG A 32 0.75 -21.58 5.16
CA ARG A 32 1.10 -20.68 6.29
C ARG A 32 1.10 -19.20 5.92
N ASN A 33 0.77 -18.85 4.68
CA ASN A 33 0.70 -17.46 4.24
C ASN A 33 -0.56 -16.80 4.83
N ALA A 34 -0.39 -15.65 5.47
CA ALA A 34 -1.49 -14.89 6.06
C ALA A 34 -2.12 -13.86 5.10
N ALA A 35 -1.47 -13.59 3.97
CA ALA A 35 -1.89 -12.62 2.97
C ALA A 35 -1.30 -12.95 1.60
N PHE A 36 -1.92 -12.41 0.54
CA PHE A 36 -1.52 -12.54 -0.87
C PHE A 36 -1.71 -11.19 -1.57
N ASP A 37 -0.75 -10.76 -2.40
CA ASP A 37 -0.84 -9.54 -3.23
C ASP A 37 -1.66 -9.72 -4.51
N ASP A 38 -1.73 -10.94 -5.01
CA ASP A 38 -2.21 -11.28 -6.35
C ASP A 38 -3.41 -12.24 -6.29
N LEU A 39 -4.04 -12.36 -5.13
CA LEU A 39 -5.31 -13.06 -4.98
C LEU A 39 -6.46 -12.13 -5.39
N GLY A 40 -7.27 -12.57 -6.34
CA GLY A 40 -8.48 -11.87 -6.77
C GLY A 40 -9.70 -12.80 -6.76
N GLY A 41 -10.88 -12.20 -6.76
CA GLY A 41 -12.17 -12.89 -6.83
C GLY A 41 -13.11 -12.25 -7.85
N ASP A 42 -14.22 -12.90 -8.11
CA ASP A 42 -15.26 -12.36 -8.97
C ASP A 42 -15.96 -11.18 -8.30
N ASN A 43 -16.07 -10.07 -9.03
CA ASN A 43 -16.88 -8.94 -8.64
C ASN A 43 -17.59 -8.41 -9.89
N PRO A 44 -18.84 -8.84 -10.17
CA PRO A 44 -19.51 -8.53 -11.42
C PRO A 44 -19.57 -7.03 -11.70
N GLN A 45 -19.12 -6.64 -12.90
CA GLN A 45 -19.15 -5.27 -13.44
C GLN A 45 -18.35 -4.22 -12.65
N THR A 46 -17.68 -4.60 -11.58
CA THR A 46 -16.93 -3.66 -10.75
C THR A 46 -15.56 -4.22 -10.40
N VAL A 47 -14.65 -3.32 -10.07
CA VAL A 47 -13.31 -3.66 -9.63
C VAL A 47 -13.16 -3.03 -8.27
N ASP A 48 -12.99 -3.88 -7.26
CA ASP A 48 -12.59 -3.43 -5.92
C ASP A 48 -11.10 -3.76 -5.76
N TRP A 49 -10.32 -2.75 -5.39
CA TRP A 49 -8.87 -2.87 -5.20
C TRP A 49 -8.55 -2.57 -3.74
N GLY A 50 -8.22 -3.63 -3.02
CA GLY A 50 -7.90 -3.59 -1.60
C GLY A 50 -6.41 -3.76 -1.30
N LEU A 51 -5.50 -3.32 -2.17
CA LEU A 51 -4.07 -3.43 -1.85
C LEU A 51 -3.75 -2.45 -0.70
N PRO A 52 -3.35 -2.93 0.49
CA PRO A 52 -3.02 -2.02 1.57
C PRO A 52 -1.89 -1.10 1.12
N PHE A 53 -1.96 0.19 1.45
CA PHE A 53 -0.93 1.17 1.05
C PHE A 53 0.50 0.80 1.52
N PHE A 54 0.60 -0.11 2.49
CA PHE A 54 1.83 -0.66 3.03
C PHE A 54 2.30 -1.96 2.36
N TYR A 55 1.56 -2.51 1.40
CA TYR A 55 1.99 -3.73 0.72
C TYR A 55 3.32 -3.49 -0.01
N GLY A 56 4.34 -4.29 0.32
CA GLY A 56 5.70 -4.13 -0.18
C GLY A 56 6.47 -2.90 0.33
N ARG A 57 5.90 -2.10 1.25
CA ARG A 57 6.52 -0.88 1.80
C ARG A 57 6.72 -1.00 3.31
N LYS A 58 7.87 -0.52 3.80
CA LYS A 58 8.11 -0.41 5.23
C LYS A 58 7.40 0.84 5.75
N VAL A 59 6.26 0.67 6.40
CA VAL A 59 5.52 1.77 7.03
C VAL A 59 5.91 1.87 8.51
N PHE A 60 6.24 3.08 8.94
CA PHE A 60 6.59 3.40 10.32
C PHE A 60 5.61 4.44 10.86
N VAL A 61 5.05 4.19 12.03
CA VAL A 61 4.17 5.13 12.74
C VAL A 61 4.87 5.59 14.01
N GLY A 62 5.11 6.90 14.13
CA GLY A 62 5.59 7.51 15.36
C GLY A 62 4.43 7.81 16.31
N ILE A 63 4.45 7.22 17.52
CA ILE A 63 3.49 7.53 18.58
C ILE A 63 3.87 8.87 19.23
N GLU A 64 2.88 9.72 19.51
CA GLU A 64 3.08 11.00 20.18
C GLU A 64 3.89 10.84 21.49
N GLY A 65 4.91 11.69 21.66
CA GLY A 65 5.77 11.68 22.86
C GLY A 65 6.72 10.48 22.96
N GLN A 66 6.72 9.55 22.00
CA GLN A 66 7.67 8.44 21.96
C GLN A 66 8.88 8.80 21.11
N LEU A 67 10.07 8.44 21.63
CA LEU A 67 11.33 8.58 20.92
C LEU A 67 11.50 7.39 19.97
N ALA A 68 11.63 7.65 18.67
CA ALA A 68 11.94 6.59 17.72
C ALA A 68 13.42 6.16 17.82
N PRO A 69 13.79 4.96 17.34
CA PRO A 69 15.19 4.52 17.27
C PRO A 69 16.11 5.46 16.47
N THR A 70 15.52 6.29 15.60
CA THR A 70 16.20 7.33 14.81
C THR A 70 16.44 8.63 15.60
N GLY A 71 15.99 8.71 16.86
CA GLY A 71 16.16 9.89 17.73
C GLY A 71 15.12 11.01 17.51
N VAL A 72 14.11 10.78 16.66
CA VAL A 72 13.04 11.75 16.39
C VAL A 72 11.83 11.45 17.28
N THR A 73 11.29 12.46 17.96
CA THR A 73 10.05 12.37 18.76
C THR A 73 8.83 12.49 17.85
N GLY A 74 7.87 11.56 17.98
CA GLY A 74 6.63 11.59 17.20
C GLY A 74 5.70 12.77 17.54
N PRO A 75 4.63 12.99 16.75
CA PRO A 75 4.19 12.12 15.66
C PRO A 75 4.86 12.45 14.31
N TYR A 76 5.18 11.41 13.55
CA TYR A 76 5.57 11.54 12.14
C TYR A 76 5.04 10.36 11.33
N TRP A 77 4.75 10.62 10.05
CA TRP A 77 4.29 9.64 9.08
C TRP A 77 5.29 9.57 7.93
N ALA A 78 5.88 8.41 7.69
CA ALA A 78 6.81 8.16 6.58
C ALA A 78 6.42 6.88 5.84
N TYR A 79 6.54 6.91 4.52
CA TYR A 79 6.19 5.81 3.61
C TYR A 79 7.39 5.39 2.76
#